data_AF-A0A3M0ZWZ5-F1
#
_entry.id   AF-A0A3M0ZWZ5-F1
#
_cell.length_a   1.000
_cell.length_b   1.000
_cell.length_c   1.000
_cell.angle_alpha   90.00
_cell.angle_beta   90.00
_cell.angle_gamma   90.00
#
_symmetry.space_group_name_H-M   'P 1'
#
loop_
_entity.id
_entity.type
_entity.pdbx_description
1 polymer ?
#
loop_
_entity_poly.entity_id
_entity_poly.type
_entity_poly.pdbx_seq_one_letter_code
_entity_poly.pdbx_strand_id
1 'polypeptide(L)'
;MDQVCPEIKPKSPQELAYIEARRTAFIARFIVLRESRRTRAHRKIEQMEWSRETTAEEVAEMFRQAFIENGDNMVPVERDIRRALAHADRSLNHFIKEYASRATLNFIDALCDYERSNQLLFGEDEEPKSGGWRLAQELVREREKKRKNREP
;
A
#
# COMPACT_ATOMS: atom_id res chain seq x y z
N MET A 1 -23.77 -32.56 14.21
CA MET A 1 -22.69 -32.31 13.23
C MET A 1 -21.96 -31.10 13.73
N ASP A 2 -20.98 -31.31 14.62
CA ASP A 2 -20.20 -30.22 15.20
C ASP A 2 -19.24 -29.71 14.13
N GLN A 3 -19.47 -28.47 13.68
CA GLN A 3 -18.52 -27.76 12.84
C GLN A 3 -17.28 -27.49 13.69
N VAL A 4 -16.22 -28.26 13.45
CA VAL A 4 -14.88 -27.95 13.93
C VAL A 4 -14.44 -26.67 13.23
N CYS A 5 -14.56 -25.53 13.92
CA CYS A 5 -13.91 -24.30 13.50
C CYS A 5 -12.41 -24.62 13.35
N PRO A 6 -11.81 -24.46 12.16
CA PRO A 6 -10.40 -24.77 11.98
C PRO A 6 -9.58 -23.87 12.93
N GLU A 7 -8.76 -24.52 13.73
CA GLU A 7 -7.85 -23.87 14.67
C GLU A 7 -6.86 -23.01 13.86
N ILE A 8 -7.06 -21.69 13.87
CA ILE A 8 -6.19 -20.74 13.17
C ILE A 8 -4.87 -20.70 13.94
N LYS A 9 -3.88 -21.46 13.46
CA LYS A 9 -2.53 -21.41 14.04
C LYS A 9 -1.93 -20.02 13.79
N PRO A 10 -1.35 -19.38 14.82
CA PRO A 10 -0.68 -18.11 14.64
C PRO A 10 0.48 -18.27 13.64
N LYS A 11 0.56 -17.35 12.68
CA LYS A 11 1.62 -17.35 11.66
C LYS A 11 2.98 -17.19 12.33
N SER A 12 3.96 -17.94 11.85
CA SER A 12 5.34 -17.83 12.31
C SER A 12 5.94 -16.46 11.98
N PRO A 13 6.98 -16.00 12.71
CA PRO A 13 7.66 -14.75 12.39
C PRO A 13 8.20 -14.69 10.95
N GLN A 14 8.63 -15.82 10.40
CA GLN A 14 9.12 -15.94 9.03
C GLN A 14 8.00 -15.75 8.01
N GLU A 15 6.82 -16.34 8.25
CA GLU A 15 5.64 -16.16 7.40
C GLU A 15 5.13 -14.72 7.45
N LEU A 16 5.14 -14.10 8.64
CA LEU A 16 4.78 -12.69 8.80
C LEU A 16 5.75 -11.79 8.04
N ALA A 17 7.07 -12.02 8.18
CA ALA A 17 8.07 -11.25 7.44
C ALA A 17 7.91 -11.39 5.93
N TYR A 18 7.56 -12.59 5.44
CA TYR A 18 7.26 -12.83 4.03
C TYR A 18 6.03 -12.05 3.57
N ILE A 19 4.93 -12.11 4.32
CA ILE A 19 3.69 -11.36 4.03
C ILE A 19 3.96 -9.86 4.01
N GLU A 20 4.63 -9.35 5.03
CA GLU A 20 5.01 -7.95 5.20
C GLU A 20 5.89 -7.48 4.03
N ALA A 21 6.91 -8.26 3.68
CA ALA A 21 7.80 -7.93 2.57
C ALA A 21 7.05 -7.90 1.23
N ARG A 22 6.21 -8.90 0.96
CA ARG A 22 5.44 -9.00 -0.29
C ARG A 22 4.47 -7.85 -0.44
N ARG A 23 3.73 -7.54 0.64
CA ARG A 23 2.80 -6.40 0.70
C ARG A 23 3.54 -5.09 0.45
N THR A 24 4.68 -4.88 1.09
CA THR A 24 5.48 -3.65 0.93
C THR A 24 5.97 -3.48 -0.50
N ALA A 25 6.50 -4.54 -1.11
CA ALA A 25 6.94 -4.51 -2.51
C ALA A 25 5.78 -4.24 -3.49
N PHE A 26 4.60 -4.82 -3.24
CA PHE A 26 3.38 -4.55 -4.01
C PHE A 26 2.99 -3.06 -3.92
N ILE A 27 2.86 -2.53 -2.70
CA ILE A 27 2.40 -1.15 -2.47
C ILE A 27 3.38 -0.15 -3.09
N ALA A 28 4.69 -0.30 -2.83
CA ALA A 28 5.71 0.58 -3.38
C ALA A 28 5.65 0.61 -4.92
N ARG A 29 5.50 -0.57 -5.56
CA ARG A 29 5.37 -0.63 -7.02
C ARG A 29 4.07 0.00 -7.51
N PHE A 30 2.97 -0.22 -6.81
CA PHE A 30 1.67 0.33 -7.18
C PHE A 30 1.66 1.87 -7.11
N ILE A 31 2.27 2.45 -6.07
CA ILE A 31 2.45 3.91 -5.93
C ILE A 31 3.13 4.48 -7.18
N VAL A 32 4.27 3.91 -7.57
CA VAL A 32 5.05 4.34 -8.75
C VAL A 32 4.23 4.24 -10.05
N LEU A 33 3.49 3.16 -10.26
CA LEU A 33 2.71 2.96 -11.49
C LEU A 33 1.59 4.00 -11.64
N ARG A 34 1.12 4.57 -10.52
CA ARG A 34 -0.05 5.43 -10.44
C ARG A 34 0.28 6.88 -10.05
N GLU A 35 1.55 7.21 -9.83
CA GLU A 35 2.01 8.54 -9.37
C GLU A 35 1.57 9.69 -10.29
N SER A 36 1.38 9.42 -11.58
CA SER A 36 0.98 10.41 -12.59
C SER A 36 -0.50 10.32 -12.99
N ARG A 37 -1.30 9.48 -12.32
CA ARG A 37 -2.68 9.17 -12.73
C ARG A 37 -3.71 9.79 -11.79
N ARG A 38 -4.45 10.80 -12.26
CA ARG A 38 -5.53 11.43 -11.48
C ARG A 38 -6.77 10.54 -11.42
N THR A 39 -7.21 10.18 -10.21
CA THR A 39 -8.55 9.63 -9.97
C THR A 39 -9.01 9.90 -8.55
N ARG A 40 -10.33 9.87 -8.33
CA ARG A 40 -10.94 10.02 -7.01
C ARG A 40 -10.80 8.75 -6.16
N ALA A 41 -10.64 7.58 -6.76
CA ALA A 41 -10.36 6.33 -6.03
C ALA A 41 -9.10 6.42 -5.14
N HIS A 42 -8.11 7.22 -5.54
CA HIS A 42 -6.91 7.48 -4.72
C HIS A 42 -7.27 8.03 -3.34
N ARG A 43 -8.34 8.84 -3.23
CA ARG A 43 -8.78 9.41 -1.95
C ARG A 43 -9.30 8.36 -0.99
N LYS A 44 -9.89 7.28 -1.51
CA LYS A 44 -10.29 6.14 -0.70
C LYS A 44 -9.06 5.33 -0.28
N ILE A 45 -8.14 5.07 -1.21
CA ILE A 45 -6.91 4.30 -0.95
C ILE A 45 -6.01 4.99 0.08
N GLU A 46 -5.87 6.31 0.00
CA GLU A 46 -5.09 7.13 0.94
C GLU A 46 -5.58 7.03 2.40
N GLN A 47 -6.78 6.49 2.64
CA GLN A 47 -7.34 6.31 3.99
C GLN A 47 -7.37 4.84 4.41
N MET A 48 -6.83 3.92 3.60
CA MET A 48 -6.83 2.49 3.91
C MET A 48 -5.78 2.13 4.94
N GLU A 49 -6.18 1.23 5.83
CA GLU A 49 -5.35 0.59 6.85
C GLU A 49 -5.49 -0.93 6.68
N TRP A 50 -4.48 -1.68 7.09
CA TRP A 50 -4.47 -3.13 7.01
C TRP A 50 -3.76 -3.73 8.22
N SER A 51 -4.03 -5.01 8.49
CA SER A 51 -3.39 -5.71 9.60
C SER A 51 -2.01 -6.22 9.18
N ARG A 52 -1.22 -6.67 10.16
CA ARG A 52 0.08 -7.32 9.89
C ARG A 52 -0.09 -8.55 8.99
N GLU A 53 -1.21 -9.24 9.13
CA GLU A 53 -1.51 -10.49 8.45
C GLU A 53 -2.09 -10.31 7.04
N THR A 54 -2.53 -9.10 6.70
CA THR A 54 -3.10 -8.79 5.39
C THR A 54 -2.04 -9.00 4.30
N THR A 55 -2.35 -9.85 3.34
CA THR A 55 -1.50 -10.23 2.22
C THR A 55 -1.47 -9.17 1.13
N ALA A 56 -0.53 -9.29 0.19
CA ALA A 56 -0.45 -8.38 -0.96
C ALA A 56 -1.71 -8.50 -1.85
N GLU A 57 -2.26 -9.70 -1.99
CA GLU A 57 -3.48 -9.99 -2.74
C GLU A 57 -4.71 -9.35 -2.09
N GLU A 58 -4.82 -9.39 -0.77
CA GLU A 58 -5.92 -8.74 -0.05
C GLU A 58 -5.84 -7.22 -0.20
N VAL A 59 -4.64 -6.61 -0.08
CA VAL A 59 -4.47 -5.18 -0.35
C VAL A 59 -4.77 -4.85 -1.82
N ALA A 60 -4.37 -5.70 -2.75
CA ALA A 60 -4.68 -5.53 -4.17
C ALA A 60 -6.19 -5.55 -4.42
N GLU A 61 -6.94 -6.43 -3.75
CA GLU A 61 -8.40 -6.48 -3.82
C GLU A 61 -9.03 -5.23 -3.21
N MET A 62 -8.52 -4.76 -2.06
CA MET A 62 -8.98 -3.50 -1.47
C MET A 62 -8.80 -2.32 -2.44
N PHE A 63 -7.65 -2.24 -3.11
CA PHE A 63 -7.38 -1.19 -4.09
C PHE A 63 -8.27 -1.34 -5.31
N ARG A 64 -8.41 -2.54 -5.87
CA ARG A 64 -9.32 -2.86 -6.97
C ARG A 64 -10.74 -2.38 -6.65
N GLN A 65 -11.25 -2.73 -5.47
CA GLN A 65 -12.59 -2.37 -5.04
C GLN A 65 -12.78 -0.84 -4.97
N ALA A 66 -11.75 -0.08 -4.56
CA ALA A 66 -11.82 1.38 -4.59
C ALA A 66 -11.96 1.97 -6.00
N PHE A 67 -11.34 1.36 -7.02
CA PHE A 67 -11.50 1.78 -8.42
C PHE A 67 -12.86 1.38 -8.99
N ILE A 68 -13.35 0.19 -8.65
CA ILE A 68 -14.68 -0.29 -9.06
C ILE A 68 -15.77 0.65 -8.54
N GLU A 69 -15.75 0.95 -7.24
CA GLU A 69 -16.75 1.84 -6.62
C GLU A 69 -16.70 3.27 -7.16
N ASN A 70 -15.53 3.72 -7.58
CA ASN A 70 -15.37 5.03 -8.20
C ASN A 70 -15.81 5.05 -9.69
N GLY A 71 -16.04 3.88 -10.30
CA GLY A 71 -16.41 3.77 -11.71
C GLY A 71 -15.24 3.99 -12.68
N ASP A 72 -14.01 3.68 -12.26
CA ASP A 72 -12.84 3.79 -13.15
C ASP A 72 -12.87 2.76 -14.29
N ASN A 73 -12.17 3.05 -15.39
CA ASN A 73 -11.86 2.04 -16.39
C ASN A 73 -10.91 1.00 -15.80
N MET A 74 -11.41 -0.21 -15.59
CA MET A 74 -10.67 -1.27 -14.92
C MET A 74 -9.56 -1.90 -15.76
N VAL A 75 -9.56 -1.77 -17.09
CA VAL A 75 -8.51 -2.37 -17.95
C VAL A 75 -7.10 -1.89 -17.59
N PRO A 76 -6.80 -0.57 -17.54
CA PRO A 76 -5.49 -0.09 -17.10
C PRO A 76 -5.21 -0.38 -15.62
N VAL A 77 -6.23 -0.33 -14.75
CA VAL A 77 -6.10 -0.60 -13.31
C VAL A 77 -5.66 -2.04 -13.08
N GLU A 78 -6.34 -3.02 -13.69
CA GLU A 78 -6.00 -4.44 -13.58
C GLU A 78 -4.62 -4.75 -14.11
N ARG A 79 -4.19 -4.07 -15.18
CA ARG A 79 -2.83 -4.20 -15.71
C ARG A 79 -1.80 -3.72 -14.68
N ASP A 80 -2.04 -2.59 -14.03
CA ASP A 80 -1.11 -2.04 -13.03
C ASP A 80 -1.09 -2.88 -11.75
N ILE A 81 -2.24 -3.37 -11.28
CA ILE A 81 -2.33 -4.33 -10.15
C ILE A 81 -1.53 -5.60 -10.47
N ARG A 82 -1.74 -6.21 -11.63
CA ARG A 82 -0.98 -7.41 -12.06
C ARG A 82 0.53 -7.15 -12.13
N ARG A 83 0.94 -5.99 -12.65
CA ARG A 83 2.36 -5.60 -12.72
C ARG A 83 2.98 -5.39 -11.34
N ALA A 84 2.21 -4.86 -10.39
CA ALA A 84 2.66 -4.68 -9.01
C ALA A 84 2.81 -6.02 -8.27
N LEU A 85 1.84 -6.93 -8.40
CA LEU A 85 1.93 -8.28 -7.81
C LEU A 85 3.10 -9.08 -8.40
N ALA A 86 3.26 -9.08 -9.73
CA ALA A 86 4.37 -9.75 -10.39
C ALA A 86 5.75 -9.11 -10.06
N HIS A 87 5.77 -7.85 -9.63
CA HIS A 87 6.99 -7.25 -9.09
C HIS A 87 7.26 -7.77 -7.68
N ALA A 88 6.25 -7.78 -6.81
CA ALA A 88 6.38 -8.29 -5.45
C ALA A 88 6.94 -9.74 -5.44
N ASP A 89 6.44 -10.61 -6.31
CA ASP A 89 6.90 -12.00 -6.42
C ASP A 89 8.38 -12.11 -6.82
N ARG A 90 8.84 -11.26 -7.73
CA ARG A 90 10.24 -11.30 -8.20
C ARG A 90 11.20 -10.66 -7.23
N SER A 91 10.81 -9.55 -6.60
CA SER A 91 11.67 -8.78 -5.71
C SER A 91 11.94 -9.49 -4.38
N LEU A 92 11.04 -10.38 -3.94
CA LEU A 92 11.21 -11.13 -2.70
C LEU A 92 12.42 -12.07 -2.70
N ASN A 93 12.88 -12.53 -3.86
CA ASN A 93 14.05 -13.42 -3.90
C ASN A 93 15.34 -12.75 -3.38
N HIS A 94 15.36 -11.42 -3.32
CA HIS A 94 16.56 -10.66 -2.99
C HIS A 94 16.39 -9.72 -1.79
N PHE A 95 15.15 -9.31 -1.46
CA PHE A 95 14.94 -8.15 -0.57
C PHE A 95 13.93 -8.37 0.56
N ILE A 96 13.74 -9.60 1.05
CA ILE A 96 12.75 -9.87 2.13
C ILE A 96 13.03 -9.02 3.37
N LYS A 97 14.30 -8.93 3.80
CA LYS A 97 14.66 -8.22 5.03
C LYS A 97 14.39 -6.72 4.90
N GLU A 98 14.77 -6.14 3.77
CA GLU A 98 14.61 -4.73 3.46
C GLU A 98 13.12 -4.36 3.41
N TYR A 99 12.31 -5.13 2.66
CA TYR A 99 10.89 -4.85 2.57
C TYR A 99 10.15 -5.11 3.89
N ALA A 100 10.49 -6.17 4.62
CA ALA A 100 9.88 -6.44 5.94
C ALA A 100 10.20 -5.32 6.95
N SER A 101 11.43 -4.80 6.95
CA SER A 101 11.85 -3.71 7.84
C SER A 101 11.11 -2.39 7.59
N ARG A 102 10.53 -2.22 6.39
CA ARG A 102 9.81 -1.04 5.95
C ARG A 102 8.31 -1.25 5.87
N ALA A 103 7.83 -2.38 6.38
CA ALA A 103 6.43 -2.72 6.30
C ALA A 103 5.58 -1.75 7.13
N THR A 104 4.61 -1.14 6.47
CA THR A 104 3.65 -0.23 7.10
C THR A 104 2.29 -0.91 7.25
N LEU A 105 1.39 -0.26 7.99
CA LEU A 105 0.01 -0.73 8.25
C LEU A 105 -1.07 0.17 7.64
N ASN A 106 -0.67 1.19 6.89
CA ASN A 106 -1.58 2.08 6.19
C ASN A 106 -0.90 2.75 5.00
N PHE A 107 -1.73 3.27 4.10
CA PHE A 107 -1.25 3.84 2.84
C PHE A 107 -0.44 5.12 3.03
N ILE A 108 -0.79 5.96 4.00
CA ILE A 108 -0.10 7.23 4.25
C ILE A 108 1.35 6.97 4.64
N ASP A 109 1.58 6.03 5.55
CA ASP A 109 2.93 5.67 5.98
C ASP A 109 3.74 5.04 4.83
N ALA A 110 3.09 4.22 3.98
CA ALA A 110 3.73 3.68 2.77
C ALA A 110 4.14 4.78 1.79
N LEU A 111 3.32 5.83 1.67
CA LEU A 111 3.61 6.97 0.81
C LEU A 111 4.75 7.84 1.39
N CYS A 112 4.78 8.06 2.71
CA CYS A 112 5.91 8.70 3.39
C CYS A 112 7.22 7.94 3.15
N ASP A 113 7.18 6.61 3.24
CA ASP A 113 8.35 5.76 3.00
C ASP A 113 8.83 5.81 1.53
N TYR A 114 7.88 5.85 0.59
CA TYR A 114 8.17 6.09 -0.83
C TYR A 114 8.83 7.46 -1.06
N GLU A 115 8.23 8.55 -0.57
CA GLU A 115 8.75 9.91 -0.76
C GLU A 115 10.16 10.05 -0.16
N ARG A 116 10.40 9.50 1.03
CA ARG A 116 11.73 9.45 1.64
C ARG A 116 12.74 8.70 0.76
N SER A 117 12.34 7.59 0.15
CA SER A 117 13.21 6.86 -0.79
C SER A 117 13.55 7.69 -2.01
N ASN A 118 12.56 8.40 -2.55
CA ASN A 118 12.74 9.21 -3.75
C ASN A 118 13.72 10.35 -3.47
N GLN A 119 13.56 11.05 -2.35
CA GLN A 119 14.46 12.11 -1.90
C GLN A 119 15.90 11.60 -1.69
N LEU A 120 16.07 10.42 -1.06
CA LEU A 120 17.38 9.82 -0.85
C LEU A 120 18.09 9.44 -2.17
N LEU A 121 17.33 9.05 -3.20
CA LEU A 121 17.89 8.59 -4.47
C LEU A 121 18.13 9.71 -5.48
N PHE A 122 17.28 10.75 -5.48
CA PHE A 122 17.25 11.77 -6.53
C PHE A 122 17.45 13.21 -6.01
N GLY A 123 17.55 13.40 -4.70
CA GLY A 123 17.73 14.72 -4.07
C GLY A 123 16.40 15.41 -3.71
N GLU A 124 16.51 16.54 -3.00
CA GLU A 124 15.33 17.30 -2.51
C GLU A 124 14.60 18.07 -3.63
N ASP A 125 15.28 18.33 -4.76
CA ASP A 125 14.75 19.14 -5.87
C ASP A 125 13.85 18.34 -6.83
N GLU A 126 13.81 17.00 -6.73
CA GLU A 126 12.93 16.16 -7.55
C GLU A 126 11.61 15.89 -6.79
N GLU A 127 10.67 16.83 -6.91
CA GLU A 127 9.31 16.65 -6.38
C GLU A 127 8.65 15.41 -7.01
N PRO A 128 7.92 14.59 -6.23
CA PRO A 128 7.11 13.50 -6.77
C PRO A 128 6.23 14.03 -7.91
N LYS A 129 6.13 13.29 -9.02
CA LYS A 129 5.35 13.74 -10.19
C LYS A 129 3.94 14.13 -9.76
N SER A 130 3.61 15.40 -9.94
CA SER A 130 2.34 15.94 -9.48
C SER A 130 1.17 15.37 -10.29
N GLY A 131 0.18 14.81 -9.60
CA GLY A 131 -1.10 14.45 -10.21
C GLY A 131 -1.76 13.17 -9.68
N GLY A 132 -1.01 12.17 -9.24
CA GLY A 132 -1.61 10.92 -8.77
C GLY A 132 -2.05 10.99 -7.31
N TRP A 133 -1.08 10.89 -6.42
CA TRP A 133 -1.26 10.88 -4.98
C TRP A 133 -1.18 12.31 -4.42
N ARG A 134 -1.85 12.58 -3.30
CA ARG A 134 -1.55 13.79 -2.50
C ARG A 134 -0.16 13.64 -1.88
N LEU A 135 0.48 14.77 -1.54
CA LEU A 135 1.74 14.74 -0.80
C LEU A 135 1.51 14.06 0.56
N ALA A 136 2.44 13.20 0.99
CA ALA A 136 2.26 12.44 2.21
C ALA A 136 2.11 13.37 3.44
N GLN A 137 2.86 14.48 3.48
CA GLN A 137 2.75 15.49 4.54
C GLN A 137 1.35 16.13 4.64
N GLU A 138 0.65 16.34 3.51
CA GLU A 138 -0.72 16.86 3.51
C GLU A 138 -1.69 15.85 4.13
N LEU A 139 -1.53 14.57 3.77
CA LEU A 139 -2.36 13.49 4.29
C LEU A 139 -2.15 13.27 5.80
N VAL A 140 -0.91 13.36 6.29
CA VAL A 140 -0.60 13.29 7.73
C VAL A 140 -1.30 14.41 8.48
N ARG A 141 -1.19 15.66 8.01
CA ARG A 141 -1.88 16.82 8.64
C ARG A 141 -3.40 16.64 8.63
N GLU A 142 -3.98 16.14 7.55
CA GLU A 142 -5.42 15.86 7.48
C GLU A 142 -5.84 14.78 8.47
N ARG A 143 -5.06 13.70 8.60
CA ARG A 143 -5.32 12.62 9.56
C ARG A 143 -5.27 13.13 11.00
N GLU A 144 -4.27 13.92 11.35
CA GLU A 144 -4.14 14.52 12.69
C GLU A 144 -5.30 15.45 13.03
N LYS A 145 -5.72 16.31 12.09
CA LYS A 145 -6.90 17.18 12.26
C LYS A 145 -8.16 16.35 12.50
N LYS A 146 -8.37 15.27 11.74
CA LYS A 146 -9.50 14.37 11.94
C LYS A 146 -9.47 13.66 13.31
N ARG A 147 -8.29 13.30 13.81
CA ARG A 147 -8.14 12.69 15.15
C ARG A 147 -8.50 13.69 16.26
N LYS A 148 -7.96 14.91 16.19
CA LYS A 148 -8.26 15.99 17.17
C LYS A 148 -9.74 16.35 17.21
N ASN A 149 -10.44 16.31 16.07
CA ASN A 149 -11.88 16.59 16.01
C ASN A 149 -12.76 15.42 16.49
N ARG A 150 -12.18 14.24 16.76
CA ARG A 150 -12.90 13.05 17.24
C ARG A 150 -12.70 12.81 18.75
N GLU A 151 -11.79 13.53 19.38
CA GLU A 151 -11.63 13.55 20.82
C GLU A 151 -12.59 14.61 21.39
N PRO A 152 -13.59 14.22 22.22
CA PRO A 152 -14.53 15.15 22.83
C PRO A 152 -13.87 16.07 23.87
#